data_AF-A0A381SZB7-F1
#
_entry.id   AF-A0A381SZB7-F1
#
_cell.length_a   1.000
_cell.length_b   1.000
_cell.length_c   1.000
_cell.angle_alpha   90.00
_cell.angle_beta   90.00
_cell.angle_gamma   90.00
#
_symmetry.space_group_name_H-M   'P 1'
#
loop_
_entity.id
_entity.type
_entity.pdbx_description
1 polymer ?
#
loop_
_entity_poly.entity_id
_entity_poly.type
_entity_poly.pdbx_seq_one_letter_code
_entity_poly.pdbx_strand_id
1 'polypeptide(L)' 'MNRHIFKISLGIILVIIGLIGSLIPIFQGWMFGIPGLIILANYFPLIKRLLNWAKEKTGFHTED' A
#
# COMPACT_ATOMS: atom_id res chain seq x y z
N MET A 1 -11.40 -40.21 -5.22
CA MET A 1 -10.56 -40.10 -4.01
C MET A 1 -9.82 -38.74 -4.02
N ASN A 2 -10.52 -37.61 -4.21
CA ASN A 2 -9.85 -36.35 -4.58
C ASN A 2 -10.26 -35.14 -3.71
N ARG A 3 -11.28 -35.29 -2.86
CA ARG A 3 -11.79 -34.20 -2.01
C ARG A 3 -10.82 -33.87 -0.86
N HIS A 4 -10.07 -34.85 -0.36
CA HIS A 4 -9.10 -34.65 0.71
C HIS A 4 -7.91 -33.80 0.23
N ILE A 5 -7.35 -34.12 -0.93
CA ILE A 5 -6.25 -33.36 -1.55
C ILE A 5 -6.70 -31.94 -1.86
N PHE A 6 -7.93 -31.76 -2.34
CA PHE A 6 -8.50 -30.43 -2.60
C PHE A 6 -8.60 -29.57 -1.33
N LYS A 7 -9.12 -30.13 -0.23
CA LYS A 7 -9.23 -29.40 1.05
C LYS A 7 -7.86 -29.02 1.62
N ILE A 8 -6.87 -29.91 1.50
CA ILE A 8 -5.50 -29.66 1.95
C ILE A 8 -4.83 -28.57 1.10
N SER A 9 -4.96 -28.67 -0.23
CA SER A 9 -4.43 -27.67 -1.17
C SER A 9 -5.03 -26.28 -0.92
N LEU A 10 -6.36 -26.21 -0.71
CA LEU A 10 -7.06 -24.97 -0.45
C LEU A 10 -6.64 -24.33 0.88
N GLY A 11 -6.38 -25.14 1.91
CA GLY A 11 -5.83 -24.67 3.18
C GLY A 11 -4.41 -24.12 3.05
N ILE A 12 -3.54 -24.80 2.30
CA ILE A 12 -2.15 -24.36 2.06
C ILE A 12 -2.13 -23.03 1.29
N ILE A 13 -2.96 -22.88 0.26
CA ILE A 13 -3.10 -21.63 -0.50
C ILE A 13 -3.57 -20.49 0.41
N LEU A 14 -4.55 -20.75 1.30
CA LEU A 14 -5.05 -19.76 2.24
C LEU A 14 -3.99 -19.30 3.25
N VAL A 15 -3.18 -20.24 3.75
CA VAL A 15 -2.06 -19.94 4.65
C VAL A 15 -0.99 -19.11 3.96
N ILE A 16 -0.64 -19.44 2.71
CA ILE A 16 0.35 -18.66 1.93
C ILE A 16 -0.16 -17.23 1.69
N ILE A 17 -1.43 -17.04 1.31
CA ILE A 17 -2.03 -15.70 1.14
C ILE A 17 -2.09 -14.95 2.47
N GLY A 18 -2.43 -15.63 3.57
CA GLY A 18 -2.42 -15.03 4.91
C GLY A 18 -1.03 -14.60 5.36
N LEU A 19 0.00 -15.41 5.07
CA LEU A 19 1.40 -15.09 5.36
C LEU A 19 1.90 -13.93 4.49
N ILE A 20 1.63 -13.94 3.19
CA ILE A 20 1.98 -12.84 2.27
C ILE A 20 1.24 -11.56 2.68
N GLY A 21 -0.05 -11.64 3.02
CA GLY A 21 -0.84 -10.52 3.53
C GLY A 21 -0.38 -10.01 4.90
N SER A 22 0.24 -10.86 5.72
CA SER A 22 0.83 -10.46 7.01
C SER A 22 2.25 -9.91 6.90
N LEU A 23 3.02 -10.34 5.90
CA LEU A 23 4.44 -10.00 5.72
C LEU A 23 4.67 -8.90 4.67
N ILE A 24 3.63 -8.45 3.96
CA ILE A 24 3.68 -7.24 3.12
C ILE A 24 3.18 -6.04 3.93
N PRO A 25 4.08 -5.26 4.57
CA PRO A 25 3.77 -3.89 4.95
C PRO A 25 4.65 -2.83 4.25
N ILE A 26 5.29 -3.11 3.09
CA ILE A 26 6.25 -2.16 2.44
C ILE A 26 6.08 -1.95 0.92
N PHE A 27 5.26 -2.68 0.17
CA PHE A 27 5.05 -2.36 -1.26
C PHE A 27 3.85 -1.42 -1.52
N GLN A 28 4.05 -0.16 -1.09
CA GLN A 28 4.14 0.95 -2.04
C GLN A 28 2.96 1.29 -2.97
N GLY A 29 1.73 1.32 -2.47
CA GLY A 29 0.82 2.38 -2.93
C GLY A 29 1.46 3.78 -2.83
N TRP A 30 2.45 3.94 -1.94
CA TRP A 30 3.14 5.21 -1.66
C TRP A 30 4.40 5.48 -2.49
N MET A 31 5.25 4.50 -2.88
CA MET A 31 6.38 4.82 -3.81
C MET A 31 5.89 5.16 -5.21
N PHE A 32 4.70 4.73 -5.62
CA PHE A 32 4.12 5.22 -6.87
C PHE A 32 3.14 6.38 -6.61
N GLY A 33 2.43 6.36 -5.48
CA GLY A 33 1.47 7.39 -5.10
C GLY A 33 2.11 8.73 -4.78
N ILE A 34 3.17 8.79 -3.97
CA ILE A 34 3.84 10.06 -3.63
C ILE A 34 4.45 10.73 -4.87
N PRO A 35 5.33 10.09 -5.66
CA PRO A 35 5.89 10.75 -6.83
C PRO A 35 4.83 11.02 -7.90
N GLY A 36 3.82 10.15 -8.07
CA GLY A 36 2.68 10.42 -8.95
C GLY A 36 1.87 11.64 -8.52
N LEU A 37 1.61 11.79 -7.22
CA LEU A 37 0.89 12.94 -6.66
C LEU A 37 1.71 14.22 -6.74
N ILE A 38 3.04 14.15 -6.58
CA ILE A 38 3.96 15.28 -6.76
C ILE A 38 3.92 15.78 -8.21
N ILE A 39 4.00 14.88 -9.19
CA ILE A 39 3.91 15.24 -10.61
C ILE A 39 2.55 15.88 -10.87
N LEU A 40 1.46 15.27 -10.39
CA LEU A 40 0.12 15.78 -10.64
C LEU A 40 -0.15 17.14 -9.93
N ALA A 41 0.45 17.36 -8.76
CA ALA A 41 0.40 18.65 -8.04
C ALA A 41 1.10 19.78 -8.78
N ASN A 42 2.13 19.49 -9.60
CA ASN A 42 2.76 20.50 -10.45
C ASN A 42 1.87 20.94 -11.62
N TYR A 43 0.98 20.06 -12.11
CA TYR A 43 0.03 20.41 -13.17
C TYR A 43 -1.29 20.99 -12.64
N PHE A 44 -1.75 20.56 -11.46
CA PHE A 44 -3.03 20.99 -10.88
C PHE A 44 -2.83 21.65 -9.50
N PRO A 45 -3.13 22.96 -9.35
CA PRO A 45 -2.94 23.68 -8.08
C PRO A 45 -3.84 23.16 -6.95
N LEU A 46 -4.93 22.49 -7.28
CA LEU A 46 -5.85 21.89 -6.29
C LEU A 46 -5.22 20.67 -5.59
N ILE A 47 -4.47 19.87 -6.33
CA ILE A 47 -3.84 18.63 -5.84
C ILE A 47 -2.64 18.97 -4.96
N LYS A 48 -1.93 20.07 -5.26
CA LYS A 48 -0.92 20.65 -4.38
C LYS A 48 -1.44 20.96 -2.98
N ARG A 49 -2.66 21.50 -2.87
CA ARG A 49 -3.29 21.78 -1.57
C ARG A 49 -3.62 20.51 -0.79
N LEU A 50 -4.10 19.47 -1.48
CA LEU A 50 -4.36 18.16 -0.86
C LEU A 50 -3.07 17.47 -0.40
N LEU A 51 -2.00 17.57 -1.19
CA LEU A 51 -0.68 17.07 -0.82
C LEU A 51 -0.12 17.83 0.39
N ASN A 52 -0.24 19.16 0.43
CA ASN A 52 0.20 19.96 1.57
C ASN A 52 -0.60 19.65 2.83
N TRP A 53 -1.93 19.51 2.71
CA TRP A 53 -2.79 19.10 3.82
C TRP A 53 -2.46 17.67 4.31
N ALA A 54 -2.19 16.73 3.41
CA ALA A 54 -1.76 15.39 3.76
C ALA A 54 -0.40 15.40 4.47
N LYS A 55 0.54 16.24 4.03
CA LYS A 55 1.86 16.43 4.67
C LYS A 55 1.75 17.08 6.05
N GLU A 56 0.85 18.04 6.23
CA GLU A 56 0.55 18.65 7.54
C GLU A 56 -0.11 17.65 8.50
N LYS A 57 -1.01 16.81 7.99
CA LYS A 57 -1.78 15.86 8.80
C LYS A 57 -1.00 14.61 9.19
N THR A 58 0.07 14.27 8.47
CA THR A 58 0.93 13.10 8.79
C THR A 58 2.06 13.41 9.74
N GLY A 59 2.28 14.67 10.15
CA GLY A 59 3.19 14.98 11.27
C GLY A 59 4.59 14.38 11.10
N PHE A 60 5.21 14.51 9.92
CA PHE A 60 6.65 14.35 9.83
C PHE A 60 7.30 15.53 10.56
N HIS A 61 7.57 15.33 11.85
CA HIS A 61 8.65 16.00 12.55
C HIS A 61 9.94 15.56 11.84
N THR A 62 10.26 16.21 10.73
CA THR A 62 11.64 16.30 10.29
C THR A 62 12.27 17.29 11.24
N GLU A 63 12.83 16.76 12.33
CA GLU A 63 14.01 17.38 12.94
C GLU A 63 15.12 17.33 11.87
N ASP A 64 15.85 18.46 11.79
CA ASP A 64 17.01 18.78 10.95
C ASP A 64 16.74 19.37 9.55
#